data_AF-A0AAD7I777-F1
#
_entry.id   AF-A0AAD7I777-F1
#
_cell.length_a   1.000
_cell.length_b   1.000
_cell.length_c   1.000
_cell.angle_alpha   90.00
_cell.angle_beta   90.00
_cell.angle_gamma   90.00
#
_symmetry.space_group_name_H-M   'P 1'
#
loop_
_entity.id
_entity.type
_entity.pdbx_description
1 polymer ?
#
loop_
_entity_poly.entity_id
_entity_poly.type
_entity_poly.pdbx_seq_one_letter_code
_entity_poly.pdbx_strand_id
1 'polypeptide(L)'
;MSDDAMDSQYTGNHDDNPESQYNDGKGIRYHVSLKLLPPPLKKGEKRRKNQRIDNINRTIYVHEEESLADLLEAAIQAVGYGDKLLFKVVSKDLRASNFTLKWSISRTDFKNMQLTTTDHFDEMVGEATQKGTPAVKLDFVEFEEVANDGDSDDEPSTSKKRKLTEEEELMAETISQLKAAYNCSDKTCTSPVCYHGNPNGEHVRMTPILLNTWASAKLAGIEGVDLEHPPPDKMFQPVEGADDVDDIALLARRRNQANQASKSATPTITINNDFAGLAQLLRPDHAMAPLAPTQLAPMPRIPSPVKPVQMSFAAFCLAANLHPDVATKLEILEIAGPHLLEFIENSILDQYLSVGNRAALRYAESQWKKGLIG
;
A
#
# COMPACT_ATOMS: atom_id res chain seq x y z
N MET A 1 -53.36 -10.20 -5.70
CA MET A 1 -52.39 -9.26 -6.29
C MET A 1 -51.05 -9.84 -5.92
N SER A 2 -50.44 -10.51 -6.89
CA SER A 2 -49.27 -11.37 -6.71
C SER A 2 -48.06 -10.55 -7.10
N ASP A 3 -47.21 -10.23 -6.13
CA ASP A 3 -45.91 -9.61 -6.35
C ASP A 3 -44.90 -10.71 -6.68
N ASP A 4 -44.66 -10.90 -7.97
CA ASP A 4 -43.65 -11.81 -8.51
C ASP A 4 -42.25 -11.26 -8.20
N ALA A 5 -41.54 -11.96 -7.31
CA ALA A 5 -40.12 -11.75 -7.05
C ALA A 5 -39.31 -12.19 -8.28
N MET A 6 -38.78 -11.21 -9.02
CA MET A 6 -37.77 -11.44 -10.06
C MET A 6 -36.43 -11.81 -9.41
N ASP A 7 -36.21 -13.10 -9.25
CA ASP A 7 -34.90 -13.68 -8.95
C ASP A 7 -34.07 -13.70 -10.25
N SER A 8 -33.37 -12.59 -10.52
CA SER A 8 -32.46 -12.45 -11.66
C SER A 8 -31.19 -13.25 -11.39
N GLN A 9 -31.19 -14.52 -11.79
CA GLN A 9 -29.98 -15.31 -11.92
C GLN A 9 -29.17 -14.75 -13.11
N TYR A 10 -28.25 -13.84 -12.82
CA TYR A 10 -27.29 -13.31 -13.78
C TYR A 10 -26.26 -14.40 -14.13
N THR A 11 -26.57 -15.23 -15.13
CA THR A 11 -25.58 -16.05 -15.84
C THR A 11 -25.09 -15.27 -17.05
N GLY A 12 -24.30 -14.23 -16.80
CA GLY A 12 -23.72 -13.41 -17.87
C GLY A 12 -22.70 -14.20 -18.67
N ASN A 13 -23.08 -14.63 -19.87
CA ASN A 13 -22.12 -15.00 -20.91
C ASN A 13 -21.27 -13.77 -21.23
N HIS A 14 -19.99 -13.80 -20.87
CA HIS A 14 -19.04 -12.69 -20.98
C HIS A 14 -18.38 -12.60 -22.38
N ASP A 15 -18.99 -13.16 -23.41
CA ASP A 15 -18.38 -13.32 -24.75
C ASP A 15 -18.68 -12.16 -25.73
N ASP A 16 -19.51 -11.18 -25.34
CA ASP A 16 -19.88 -10.04 -26.21
C ASP A 16 -19.20 -8.71 -25.83
N ASN A 17 -18.15 -8.73 -25.00
CA ASN A 17 -17.38 -7.50 -24.77
C ASN A 17 -16.67 -7.10 -26.07
N PRO A 18 -16.74 -5.82 -26.48
CA PRO A 18 -16.04 -5.35 -27.67
C PRO A 18 -14.53 -5.62 -27.53
N GLU A 19 -13.86 -5.92 -28.65
CA GLU A 19 -12.40 -6.03 -28.65
C GLU A 19 -11.79 -4.70 -28.19
N SER A 20 -10.85 -4.78 -27.24
CA SER A 20 -10.15 -3.58 -26.77
C SER A 20 -9.44 -2.87 -27.92
N GLN A 21 -9.40 -1.54 -27.87
CA GLN A 21 -8.67 -0.76 -28.86
C GLN A 21 -7.15 -0.83 -28.68
N TYR A 22 -6.66 -1.45 -27.61
CA TYR A 22 -5.27 -1.36 -27.17
C TYR A 22 -4.59 -2.73 -27.02
N ASN A 23 -3.26 -2.73 -27.22
CA ASN A 23 -2.38 -3.90 -27.05
C ASN A 23 -2.92 -5.18 -27.73
N ASP A 24 -3.26 -5.10 -29.01
CA ASP A 24 -3.78 -6.22 -29.83
C ASP A 24 -5.08 -6.83 -29.29
N GLY A 25 -6.03 -5.98 -28.88
CA GLY A 25 -7.34 -6.43 -28.39
C GLY A 25 -7.34 -6.88 -26.92
N LYS A 26 -6.22 -6.73 -26.20
CA LYS A 26 -6.08 -7.28 -24.84
C LYS A 26 -6.43 -6.29 -23.72
N GLY A 27 -6.51 -4.99 -24.01
CA GLY A 27 -6.75 -3.98 -22.98
C GLY A 27 -5.51 -3.17 -22.59
N ILE A 28 -5.62 -2.47 -21.47
CA ILE A 28 -4.54 -1.71 -20.85
C ILE A 28 -3.58 -2.68 -20.16
N ARG A 29 -2.27 -2.46 -20.32
CA ARG A 29 -1.24 -3.28 -19.67
C ARG A 29 -0.94 -2.74 -18.28
N TYR A 30 -1.13 -3.58 -17.26
CA TYR A 30 -0.83 -3.25 -15.87
C TYR A 30 0.37 -4.03 -15.37
N HIS A 31 1.40 -3.31 -14.93
CA HIS A 31 2.56 -3.85 -14.22
C HIS A 31 2.28 -3.82 -12.71
N VAL A 32 1.85 -4.95 -12.17
CA VAL A 32 1.48 -5.12 -10.76
C VAL A 32 2.74 -5.48 -9.96
N SER A 33 3.02 -4.72 -8.91
CA SER A 33 4.12 -4.93 -7.97
C SER A 33 3.56 -5.01 -6.55
N LEU A 34 3.69 -6.17 -5.90
CA LEU A 34 3.35 -6.35 -4.49
C LEU A 34 4.61 -6.32 -3.65
N LYS A 35 4.67 -5.37 -2.72
CA LYS A 35 5.70 -5.28 -1.69
C LYS A 35 5.17 -5.94 -0.42
N LEU A 36 5.69 -7.12 -0.11
CA LEU A 36 5.26 -7.86 1.06
C LEU A 36 5.75 -7.22 2.34
N LEU A 37 4.95 -7.32 3.40
CA LEU A 37 5.46 -7.01 4.71
C LEU A 37 6.65 -7.91 5.03
N PRO A 38 7.73 -7.35 5.55
CA PRO A 38 8.82 -8.16 6.00
C PRO A 38 8.32 -9.09 7.14
N PRO A 39 8.69 -10.38 7.19
CA PRO A 39 8.21 -11.28 8.22
C PRO A 39 8.52 -10.74 9.63
N PRO A 40 7.63 -10.97 10.61
CA PRO A 40 7.82 -10.50 11.98
C PRO A 40 9.12 -11.08 12.54
N LEU A 41 9.91 -10.22 13.19
CA LEU A 41 11.18 -10.63 13.78
C LEU A 41 10.92 -11.51 15.00
N LYS A 42 11.67 -12.60 15.14
CA LYS A 42 11.68 -13.38 16.38
C LYS A 42 12.26 -12.53 17.50
N LYS A 43 11.78 -12.73 18.73
CA LYS A 43 12.26 -11.99 19.92
C LYS A 43 13.78 -12.09 20.03
N GLY A 44 14.47 -10.95 19.96
CA GLY A 44 15.94 -10.84 20.04
C GLY A 44 16.66 -10.72 18.69
N GLU A 45 15.95 -10.89 17.56
CA GLU A 45 16.54 -10.73 16.23
C GLU A 45 16.45 -9.28 15.75
N LYS A 46 17.56 -8.72 15.26
CA LYS A 46 17.60 -7.38 14.66
C LYS A 46 17.60 -7.49 13.14
N ARG A 47 16.66 -6.84 12.46
CA ARG A 47 16.68 -6.73 10.99
C ARG A 47 17.89 -5.89 10.56
N ARG A 48 18.61 -6.35 9.53
CA ARG A 48 19.70 -5.57 8.92
C ARG A 48 19.10 -4.34 8.23
N LYS A 49 19.72 -3.16 8.40
CA LYS A 49 19.27 -1.86 7.85
C LYS A 49 19.02 -1.88 6.33
N ASN A 50 19.66 -2.81 5.60
CA ASN A 50 19.62 -2.92 4.14
C ASN A 50 19.01 -4.24 3.65
N GLN A 51 18.20 -4.94 4.47
CA GLN A 51 17.51 -6.13 3.98
C GLN A 51 16.52 -5.72 2.89
N ARG A 52 16.72 -6.24 1.68
CA ARG A 52 15.80 -6.02 0.57
C ARG A 52 14.48 -6.73 0.89
N ILE A 53 13.38 -6.04 0.67
CA ILE A 53 12.04 -6.60 0.75
C ILE A 53 11.78 -7.30 -0.58
N ASP A 54 11.27 -8.52 -0.53
CA ASP A 54 10.89 -9.26 -1.73
C ASP A 54 9.69 -8.59 -2.39
N ASN A 55 9.80 -8.34 -3.69
CA ASN A 55 8.75 -7.76 -4.50
C ASN A 55 8.27 -8.79 -5.51
N ILE A 56 6.97 -9.08 -5.51
CA ILE A 56 6.35 -9.94 -6.51
C ILE A 56 5.89 -9.02 -7.66
N ASN A 57 6.37 -9.28 -8.87
CA ASN A 57 6.00 -8.49 -10.05
C ASN A 57 5.26 -9.35 -11.06
N ARG A 58 4.13 -8.87 -11.55
CA ARG A 58 3.27 -9.52 -12.55
C ARG A 58 2.81 -8.52 -13.59
N THR A 59 2.47 -9.00 -14.77
CA THR A 59 1.86 -8.17 -15.82
C THR A 59 0.53 -8.79 -16.20
N ILE A 60 -0.52 -7.97 -16.18
CA ILE A 60 -1.86 -8.36 -16.59
C ILE A 60 -2.35 -7.39 -17.67
N TYR A 61 -3.39 -7.82 -18.39
CA TYR A 61 -4.09 -6.99 -19.36
C TYR A 61 -5.56 -6.99 -18.95
N VAL A 62 -6.15 -5.78 -18.87
CA VAL A 62 -7.54 -5.59 -18.44
C VAL A 62 -8.18 -4.60 -19.39
N HIS A 63 -9.41 -4.89 -19.82
CA HIS A 63 -10.14 -4.05 -20.76
C HIS A 63 -10.44 -2.67 -20.14
N GLU A 64 -10.45 -1.62 -20.96
CA GLU A 64 -10.57 -0.23 -20.52
C GLU A 64 -11.92 0.13 -19.87
N GLU A 65 -12.96 -0.66 -20.15
CA GLU A 65 -14.31 -0.50 -19.58
C GLU A 65 -14.54 -1.33 -18.31
N GLU A 66 -13.56 -2.12 -17.87
CA GLU A 66 -13.67 -2.93 -16.65
C GLU A 66 -13.72 -2.04 -15.41
N SER A 67 -14.45 -2.50 -14.39
CA SER A 67 -14.57 -1.74 -13.16
C SER A 67 -13.27 -1.78 -12.35
N LEU A 68 -13.12 -0.83 -11.43
CA LEU A 68 -12.02 -0.86 -10.46
C LEU A 68 -11.99 -2.18 -9.67
N ALA A 69 -13.15 -2.77 -9.37
CA ALA A 69 -13.22 -4.04 -8.63
C ALA A 69 -12.63 -5.19 -9.45
N ASP A 70 -12.97 -5.29 -10.73
CA ASP A 70 -12.51 -6.34 -11.64
C ASP A 70 -11.00 -6.24 -11.87
N LEU A 71 -10.47 -5.02 -12.04
CA LEU A 71 -9.03 -4.78 -12.11
C LEU A 71 -8.30 -5.27 -10.85
N LEU A 72 -8.83 -4.96 -9.66
CA LEU A 72 -8.20 -5.34 -8.40
C LEU A 72 -8.24 -6.84 -8.18
N GLU A 73 -9.37 -7.49 -8.48
CA GLU A 73 -9.50 -8.93 -8.40
C GLU A 73 -8.50 -9.63 -9.33
N ALA A 74 -8.42 -9.20 -10.60
CA ALA A 74 -7.46 -9.72 -11.57
C ALA A 74 -6.00 -9.49 -11.13
N ALA A 75 -5.69 -8.32 -10.56
CA ALA A 75 -4.36 -8.00 -10.05
C ALA A 75 -3.96 -8.87 -8.85
N ILE A 76 -4.86 -9.04 -7.89
CA ILE A 76 -4.62 -9.85 -6.69
C ILE A 76 -4.50 -11.33 -7.06
N GLN A 77 -5.35 -11.81 -7.98
CA GLN A 77 -5.29 -13.17 -8.49
C GLN A 77 -3.96 -13.44 -9.20
N ALA A 78 -3.49 -12.52 -10.06
CA ALA A 78 -2.24 -12.66 -10.78
C ALA A 78 -1.01 -12.73 -9.85
N VAL A 79 -1.04 -12.00 -8.74
CA VAL A 79 0.01 -12.03 -7.71
C VAL A 79 -0.05 -13.31 -6.87
N GLY A 80 -1.19 -14.01 -6.85
CA GLY A 80 -1.40 -15.25 -6.09
C GLY A 80 -1.62 -15.00 -4.60
N TYR A 81 -2.26 -13.87 -4.26
CA TYR A 81 -2.45 -13.40 -2.87
C TYR A 81 -3.94 -13.20 -2.49
N GLY A 82 -4.86 -13.83 -3.23
CA GLY A 82 -6.33 -13.73 -3.10
C GLY A 82 -6.84 -13.69 -1.66
N ASP A 83 -6.45 -14.65 -0.85
CA ASP A 83 -7.01 -14.82 0.50
C ASP A 83 -6.51 -13.80 1.52
N LYS A 84 -5.46 -13.05 1.19
CA LYS A 84 -4.79 -12.14 2.14
C LYS A 84 -5.11 -10.68 1.89
N LEU A 85 -5.27 -10.25 0.65
CA LEU A 85 -5.51 -8.85 0.31
C LEU A 85 -7.01 -8.58 0.29
N LEU A 86 -7.55 -8.12 1.41
CA LEU A 86 -8.98 -7.88 1.56
C LEU A 86 -9.32 -6.44 1.15
N PHE A 87 -10.25 -6.30 0.22
CA PHE A 87 -10.77 -5.01 -0.22
C PHE A 87 -12.27 -5.05 -0.45
N LYS A 88 -12.92 -3.89 -0.35
CA LYS A 88 -14.31 -3.65 -0.74
C LYS A 88 -14.41 -2.26 -1.36
N VAL A 89 -15.09 -2.14 -2.48
CA VAL A 89 -15.43 -0.85 -3.08
C VAL A 89 -16.82 -0.47 -2.61
N VAL A 90 -16.95 0.63 -1.85
CA VAL A 90 -18.24 1.09 -1.29
C VAL A 90 -18.44 2.55 -1.66
N SER A 91 -19.53 2.86 -2.37
CA SER A 91 -19.89 4.23 -2.73
C SER A 91 -18.74 4.99 -3.41
N LYS A 92 -18.08 4.36 -4.39
CA LYS A 92 -16.89 4.87 -5.10
C LYS A 92 -15.59 4.92 -4.30
N ASP A 93 -15.60 4.58 -3.02
CA ASP A 93 -14.39 4.53 -2.20
C ASP A 93 -13.82 3.11 -2.13
N LEU A 94 -12.52 2.97 -2.40
CA LEU A 94 -11.75 1.75 -2.19
C LEU A 94 -11.37 1.64 -0.72
N ARG A 95 -11.94 0.65 -0.03
CA ARG A 95 -11.59 0.30 1.34
C ARG A 95 -10.74 -0.98 1.32
N ALA A 96 -9.45 -0.83 1.58
CA ALA A 96 -8.52 -1.93 1.77
C ALA A 96 -8.12 -2.00 3.25
N SER A 97 -8.16 -3.19 3.85
CA SER A 97 -7.91 -3.33 5.30
C SER A 97 -6.42 -3.42 5.63
N ASN A 98 -5.63 -4.03 4.75
CA ASN A 98 -4.24 -4.40 5.02
C ASN A 98 -3.24 -3.98 3.93
N PHE A 99 -3.67 -3.19 2.94
CA PHE A 99 -2.76 -2.68 1.92
C PHE A 99 -3.14 -1.29 1.42
N THR A 100 -2.12 -0.54 0.98
CA THR A 100 -2.29 0.70 0.23
C THR A 100 -1.98 0.45 -1.23
N LEU A 101 -2.79 0.99 -2.12
CA LEU A 101 -2.57 0.91 -3.56
C LEU A 101 -2.07 2.24 -4.11
N LYS A 102 -0.97 2.20 -4.86
CA LYS A 102 -0.45 3.34 -5.60
C LYS A 102 -0.34 3.03 -7.07
N TRP A 103 -0.47 4.04 -7.91
CA TRP A 103 -0.32 3.90 -9.35
C TRP A 103 0.66 4.92 -9.93
N SER A 104 1.21 4.62 -11.10
CA SER A 104 2.09 5.51 -11.85
C SER A 104 2.00 5.24 -13.35
N ILE A 105 2.02 6.31 -14.15
CA ILE A 105 2.08 6.21 -15.61
C ILE A 105 3.45 6.69 -16.08
N SER A 106 4.14 5.85 -16.86
CA SER A 106 5.48 6.16 -17.33
C SER A 106 5.48 7.42 -18.21
N ARG A 107 6.48 8.30 -18.01
CA ARG A 107 6.65 9.56 -18.77
C ARG A 107 5.49 10.56 -18.58
N THR A 108 4.86 10.56 -17.41
CA THR A 108 3.91 11.58 -16.97
C THR A 108 4.29 12.10 -15.60
N ASP A 109 3.58 13.12 -15.14
CA ASP A 109 3.71 13.67 -13.79
C ASP A 109 2.98 12.83 -12.74
N PHE A 110 2.13 11.88 -13.17
CA PHE A 110 1.43 10.94 -12.31
C PHE A 110 2.38 9.85 -11.80
N LYS A 111 3.08 10.16 -10.70
CA LYS A 111 4.03 9.27 -10.04
C LYS A 111 3.62 9.03 -8.58
N ASN A 112 3.45 7.76 -8.22
CA ASN A 112 3.08 7.30 -6.88
C ASN A 112 1.77 7.90 -6.35
N MET A 113 0.80 8.12 -7.22
CA MET A 113 -0.54 8.59 -6.85
C MET A 113 -1.27 7.50 -6.07
N GLN A 114 -2.02 7.85 -5.04
CA GLN A 114 -2.76 6.86 -4.23
C GLN A 114 -4.12 6.58 -4.88
N LEU A 115 -4.45 5.30 -5.08
CA LEU A 115 -5.76 4.90 -5.58
C LEU A 115 -6.70 4.69 -4.39
N THR A 116 -7.61 5.62 -4.16
CA THR A 116 -8.57 5.59 -3.05
C THR A 116 -10.01 5.63 -3.52
N THR A 117 -10.27 6.16 -4.72
CA THR A 117 -11.61 6.36 -5.26
C THR A 117 -11.71 5.83 -6.69
N THR A 118 -12.92 5.56 -7.16
CA THR A 118 -13.17 5.25 -8.57
C THR A 118 -12.85 6.44 -9.48
N ASP A 119 -13.00 7.67 -8.99
CA ASP A 119 -12.68 8.86 -9.78
C ASP A 119 -11.16 8.92 -10.10
N HIS A 120 -10.30 8.51 -9.15
CA HIS A 120 -8.86 8.35 -9.43
C HIS A 120 -8.58 7.22 -10.44
N PHE A 121 -9.43 6.20 -10.48
CA PHE A 121 -9.32 5.11 -11.44
C PHE A 121 -9.69 5.59 -12.85
N ASP A 122 -10.79 6.33 -12.99
CA ASP A 122 -11.21 6.93 -14.25
C ASP A 122 -10.14 7.90 -14.80
N GLU A 123 -9.55 8.73 -13.93
CA GLU A 123 -8.43 9.61 -14.30
C GLU A 123 -7.20 8.81 -14.78
N MET A 124 -6.84 7.74 -14.06
CA MET A 124 -5.73 6.86 -14.42
C MET A 124 -5.97 6.19 -15.79
N VAL A 125 -7.18 5.70 -16.07
CA VAL A 125 -7.55 5.08 -17.34
C VAL A 125 -7.55 6.13 -18.46
N GLY A 126 -8.12 7.32 -18.22
CA GLY A 126 -8.14 8.43 -19.17
C GLY A 126 -6.74 8.90 -19.58
N GLU A 127 -5.82 9.01 -18.63
CA GLU A 127 -4.43 9.40 -18.90
C GLU A 127 -3.61 8.28 -19.55
N ALA A 128 -3.89 7.02 -19.21
CA ALA A 128 -3.22 5.87 -19.81
C ALA A 128 -3.60 5.71 -21.29
N THR A 129 -4.88 5.87 -21.62
CA THR A 129 -5.42 5.71 -22.99
C THR A 129 -4.99 6.82 -23.95
N GLN A 130 -4.71 8.03 -23.44
CA GLN A 130 -4.10 9.10 -24.25
C GLN A 130 -2.68 8.74 -24.76
N LYS A 131 -2.03 7.70 -24.19
CA LYS A 131 -0.74 7.22 -24.68
C LYS A 131 -0.94 6.18 -25.78
N GLY A 132 -0.13 6.26 -26.84
CA GLY A 132 -0.16 5.27 -27.93
C GLY A 132 0.15 3.83 -27.49
N THR A 133 0.75 3.63 -26.31
CA THR A 133 0.90 2.31 -25.68
C THR A 133 0.48 2.42 -24.21
N PRO A 134 -0.80 2.16 -23.85
CA PRO A 134 -1.27 2.32 -22.49
C PRO A 134 -0.59 1.29 -21.58
N ALA A 135 0.16 1.80 -20.60
CA ALA A 135 0.88 1.01 -19.63
C ALA A 135 0.87 1.71 -18.26
N VAL A 136 0.33 1.04 -17.26
CA VAL A 136 0.18 1.54 -15.90
C VAL A 136 0.98 0.66 -14.95
N LYS A 137 1.66 1.25 -13.97
CA LYS A 137 2.30 0.52 -12.88
C LYS A 137 1.42 0.61 -11.64
N LEU A 138 1.05 -0.53 -11.07
CA LEU A 138 0.32 -0.65 -9.80
C LEU A 138 1.28 -1.17 -8.72
N ASP A 139 1.40 -0.45 -7.62
CA ASP A 139 2.23 -0.80 -6.47
C ASP A 139 1.32 -1.05 -5.25
N PHE A 140 1.16 -2.32 -4.88
CA PHE A 140 0.51 -2.76 -3.64
C PHE A 140 1.55 -2.74 -2.51
N VAL A 141 1.22 -2.03 -1.42
CA VAL A 141 2.07 -1.94 -0.23
C VAL A 141 1.27 -2.46 0.95
N GLU A 142 1.60 -3.67 1.40
CA GLU A 142 0.98 -4.28 2.58
C GLU A 142 1.40 -3.52 3.84
N PHE A 143 0.46 -3.33 4.78
CA PHE A 143 0.71 -2.73 6.08
C PHE A 143 0.10 -3.58 7.20
N GLU A 144 0.74 -3.59 8.37
CA GLU A 144 0.28 -4.38 9.51
C GLU A 144 -0.95 -3.69 10.09
N GLU A 145 -2.08 -4.40 10.14
CA GLU A 145 -3.25 -3.92 10.89
C GLU A 145 -2.80 -3.76 12.35
N VAL A 146 -2.78 -2.52 12.82
CA VAL A 146 -2.47 -2.23 14.21
C VAL A 146 -3.61 -2.86 15.00
N ALA A 147 -3.37 -4.02 15.61
CA ALA A 147 -4.35 -4.71 16.43
C ALA A 147 -4.89 -3.70 17.46
N ASN A 148 -6.12 -3.28 17.23
CA ASN A 148 -6.77 -2.24 18.01
C ASN A 148 -7.26 -2.88 19.32
N ASP A 149 -6.31 -3.23 20.19
CA ASP A 149 -6.56 -3.63 21.57
C ASP A 149 -7.02 -2.38 22.32
N GLY A 150 -8.33 -2.18 22.33
CA GLY A 150 -8.98 -1.04 22.99
C GLY A 150 -8.81 -1.10 24.51
N ASP A 151 -7.93 -0.26 25.04
CA ASP A 151 -8.11 0.46 26.30
C ASP A 151 -7.13 1.66 26.40
N SER A 152 -7.28 2.62 25.49
CA SER A 152 -6.76 3.98 25.68
C SER A 152 -7.55 4.95 24.82
N ASP A 153 -8.25 5.86 25.48
CA ASP A 153 -8.73 7.14 24.93
C ASP A 153 -7.54 7.96 24.43
N ASP A 154 -6.96 7.55 23.30
CA ASP A 154 -5.99 8.36 22.57
C ASP A 154 -6.33 8.34 21.08
N GLU A 155 -6.70 9.53 20.63
CA GLU A 155 -6.88 10.05 19.27
C GLU A 155 -6.15 9.33 18.12
N PRO A 156 -6.67 9.43 16.87
CA PRO A 156 -6.20 8.69 15.71
C PRO A 156 -4.68 8.82 15.51
N SER A 157 -4.02 7.67 15.57
CA SER A 157 -2.59 7.50 15.42
C SER A 157 -2.12 7.83 14.00
N THR A 158 -1.94 9.14 13.77
CA THR A 158 -0.92 9.65 12.86
C THR A 158 0.38 8.90 13.14
N SER A 159 1.00 8.36 12.08
CA SER A 159 2.34 7.77 12.05
C SER A 159 3.17 8.21 13.25
N LYS A 160 3.41 7.32 14.23
CA LYS A 160 4.07 7.61 15.52
C LYS A 160 5.03 8.77 15.32
N LYS A 161 4.56 9.98 15.64
CA LYS A 161 5.39 11.18 15.53
C LYS A 161 6.53 10.85 16.45
N ARG A 162 7.69 10.58 15.86
CA ARG A 162 8.94 10.58 16.60
C ARG A 162 8.86 11.88 17.39
N LYS A 163 8.84 11.79 18.72
CA LYS A 163 8.82 12.98 19.57
C LYS A 163 9.91 13.86 19.01
N LEU A 164 9.50 14.97 18.39
CA LEU A 164 10.44 15.89 17.78
C LEU A 164 11.35 16.30 18.92
N THR A 165 12.64 16.17 18.70
CA THR A 165 13.59 16.68 19.68
C THR A 165 13.35 18.18 19.85
N GLU A 166 13.57 18.72 21.05
CA GLU A 166 13.43 20.17 21.31
C GLU A 166 14.21 21.02 20.29
N GLU A 167 15.36 20.51 19.84
CA GLU A 167 16.17 21.09 18.77
C GLU A 167 15.46 21.12 17.40
N GLU A 168 14.74 20.06 17.03
CA GLU A 168 13.96 20.00 15.79
C GLU A 168 12.77 20.97 15.82
N GLU A 169 12.14 21.19 16.98
CA GLU A 169 11.04 22.15 17.13
C GLU A 169 11.54 23.59 16.96
N LEU A 170 12.63 23.95 17.62
CA LEU A 170 13.28 25.26 17.48
C LEU A 170 13.77 25.51 16.04
N MET A 171 14.23 24.46 15.36
CA MET A 171 14.62 24.54 13.95
C MET A 171 13.42 24.79 13.06
N ALA A 172 12.31 24.07 13.26
CA ALA A 172 11.08 24.26 12.50
C ALA A 172 10.46 25.65 12.71
N GLU A 173 10.52 26.18 13.94
CA GLU A 173 10.09 27.54 14.26
C GLU A 173 10.97 28.56 13.54
N THR A 174 12.30 28.41 13.61
CA THR A 174 13.25 29.30 12.93
C THR A 174 13.05 29.30 11.42
N ILE A 175 12.81 28.13 10.80
CA ILE A 175 12.51 28.03 9.37
C ILE A 175 11.20 28.76 9.03
N SER A 176 10.20 28.66 9.89
CA SER A 176 8.91 29.35 9.69
C SER A 176 9.08 30.88 9.77
N GLN A 177 9.90 31.36 10.71
CA GLN A 177 10.28 32.78 10.81
C GLN A 177 11.02 33.25 9.54
N LEU A 178 12.00 32.49 9.06
CA LEU A 178 12.73 32.81 7.83
C LEU A 178 11.82 32.86 6.60
N LYS A 179 10.91 31.88 6.44
CA LYS A 179 9.94 31.89 5.34
C LYS A 179 9.00 33.09 5.37
N ALA A 180 8.59 33.52 6.57
CA ALA A 180 7.74 34.70 6.73
C ALA A 180 8.48 35.99 6.41
N ALA A 181 9.75 36.11 6.84
CA ALA A 181 10.59 37.29 6.60
C ALA A 181 10.99 37.45 5.12
N TYR A 182 11.24 36.34 4.42
CA TYR A 182 11.76 36.33 3.05
C TYR A 182 10.73 35.92 1.99
N ASN A 183 9.44 36.16 2.26
CA ASN A 183 8.40 35.94 1.26
C ASN A 183 8.57 36.93 0.11
N CYS A 184 8.83 36.41 -1.10
CA CYS A 184 9.13 37.22 -2.26
C CYS A 184 7.85 37.83 -2.84
N SER A 185 7.83 39.15 -3.00
CA SER A 185 6.70 39.90 -3.58
C SER A 185 6.85 40.18 -5.08
N ASP A 186 8.01 39.82 -5.65
CA ASP A 186 8.30 40.06 -7.06
C ASP A 186 7.63 39.01 -7.95
N LYS A 187 6.82 39.48 -8.89
CA LYS A 187 6.11 38.64 -9.87
C LYS A 187 7.06 37.96 -10.85
N THR A 188 8.30 38.41 -10.94
CA THR A 188 9.34 37.82 -11.79
C THR A 188 10.17 36.75 -11.08
N CYS A 189 10.18 36.69 -9.73
CA CYS A 189 10.82 35.59 -8.98
C CYS A 189 9.92 34.34 -9.12
N THR A 190 10.42 33.25 -9.70
CA THR A 190 9.70 31.96 -9.76
C THR A 190 9.51 31.33 -8.37
N SER A 191 10.27 31.80 -7.37
CA SER A 191 10.28 31.20 -6.04
C SER A 191 9.49 32.02 -5.04
N PRO A 192 8.67 31.39 -4.18
CA PRO A 192 7.88 32.11 -3.18
C PRO A 192 8.73 32.69 -2.05
N VAL A 193 9.92 32.13 -1.79
CA VAL A 193 10.84 32.60 -0.75
C VAL A 193 12.19 32.90 -1.40
N CYS A 194 12.59 34.17 -1.43
CA CYS A 194 13.82 34.67 -2.05
C CYS A 194 14.56 35.55 -1.02
N TYR A 195 15.90 35.42 -0.91
CA TYR A 195 16.73 36.31 -0.09
C TYR A 195 17.18 37.51 -0.94
N HIS A 196 16.97 38.72 -0.43
CA HIS A 196 17.20 39.98 -1.16
C HIS A 196 18.39 40.80 -0.63
N GLY A 197 19.17 40.29 0.34
CA GLY A 197 20.20 41.07 1.03
C GLY A 197 21.53 41.23 0.28
N ASN A 198 21.59 40.81 -0.98
CA ASN A 198 22.79 40.96 -1.79
C ASN A 198 22.86 42.40 -2.35
N PRO A 199 24.01 43.11 -2.26
CA PRO A 199 24.17 44.48 -2.80
C PRO A 199 23.80 44.63 -4.27
N ASN A 200 23.82 43.54 -5.05
CA ASN A 200 23.47 43.55 -6.47
C ASN A 200 21.96 43.53 -6.73
N GLY A 201 21.12 43.35 -5.69
CA GLY A 201 19.67 43.23 -5.84
C GLY A 201 19.20 41.91 -6.45
N GLU A 202 20.10 40.94 -6.65
CA GLU A 202 19.76 39.62 -7.17
C GLU A 202 19.05 38.77 -6.12
N HIS A 203 17.99 38.08 -6.55
CA HIS A 203 17.19 37.21 -5.69
C HIS A 203 17.83 35.83 -5.58
N VAL A 204 18.26 35.45 -4.39
CA VAL A 204 18.74 34.08 -4.13
C VAL A 204 17.56 33.22 -3.69
N ARG A 205 17.23 32.19 -4.46
CA ARG A 205 16.13 31.25 -4.12
C ARG A 205 16.43 30.52 -2.81
N MET A 206 15.53 30.63 -1.83
CA MET A 206 15.64 29.90 -0.57
C MET A 206 15.12 28.45 -0.71
N THR A 207 16.02 27.52 -1.04
CA THR A 207 15.71 26.09 -1.03
C THR A 207 15.53 25.55 0.39
N PRO A 208 14.87 24.39 0.61
CA PRO A 208 14.79 23.77 1.93
C PRO A 208 16.16 23.51 2.57
N ILE A 209 17.18 23.25 1.76
CA ILE A 209 18.56 23.04 2.23
C ILE A 209 19.13 24.34 2.80
N LEU A 210 18.97 25.47 2.09
CA LEU A 210 19.42 26.78 2.56
C LEU A 210 18.71 27.21 3.85
N LEU A 211 17.39 27.01 3.92
CA LEU A 211 16.61 27.30 5.13
C LEU A 211 17.08 26.46 6.32
N ASN A 212 17.34 25.17 6.12
CA ASN A 212 17.86 24.30 7.18
C ASN A 212 19.27 24.71 7.63
N THR A 213 20.16 25.05 6.69
CA THR A 213 21.53 25.52 7.00
C THR A 213 21.52 26.84 7.76
N TRP A 214 20.64 27.77 7.39
CA TRP A 214 20.48 29.03 8.11
C TRP A 214 19.92 28.80 9.51
N ALA A 215 18.85 28.02 9.64
CA ALA A 215 18.24 27.72 10.92
C ALA A 215 19.23 27.00 11.86
N SER A 216 20.00 26.03 11.37
CA SER A 216 21.01 25.33 12.18
C SER A 216 22.16 26.24 12.61
N ALA A 217 22.64 27.12 11.72
CA ALA A 217 23.69 28.09 12.05
C ALA A 217 23.24 29.11 13.11
N LYS A 218 21.99 29.57 13.03
CA LYS A 218 21.38 30.44 14.04
C LYS A 218 21.27 29.74 15.40
N LEU A 219 20.79 28.50 15.42
CA LEU A 219 20.69 27.69 16.65
C LEU A 219 22.07 27.35 17.25
N ALA A 220 23.08 27.18 16.40
CA ALA A 220 24.46 26.97 16.83
C ALA A 220 25.11 28.23 17.43
N GLY A 221 24.46 29.40 17.33
CA GLY A 221 24.96 30.67 17.86
C GLY A 221 26.21 31.17 17.15
N ILE A 222 26.34 30.92 15.83
CA ILE A 222 27.46 31.44 15.04
C ILE A 222 27.41 32.98 15.06
N GLU A 223 28.51 33.62 15.46
CA GLU A 223 28.60 35.07 15.57
C GLU A 223 28.31 35.74 14.22
N GLY A 224 27.36 36.68 14.20
CA GLY A 224 26.93 37.40 13.01
C GLY A 224 25.86 36.69 12.17
N VAL A 225 25.35 35.52 12.59
CA VAL A 225 24.19 34.87 11.95
C VAL A 225 22.91 35.19 12.73
N ASP A 226 22.01 35.94 12.12
CA ASP A 226 20.70 36.29 12.68
C ASP A 226 19.59 36.08 11.62
N LEU A 227 18.40 36.68 11.80
CA LEU A 227 17.32 36.57 10.82
C LEU A 227 17.57 37.38 9.53
N GLU A 228 18.46 38.37 9.56
CA GLU A 228 18.77 39.30 8.46
C GLU A 228 20.06 38.91 7.72
N HIS A 229 21.01 38.33 8.46
CA HIS A 229 22.35 37.98 8.03
C HIS A 229 22.49 36.46 7.92
N PRO A 230 22.52 35.91 6.69
CA PRO A 230 22.70 34.48 6.48
C PRO A 230 24.12 34.04 6.88
N PRO A 231 24.34 32.73 7.08
CA PRO A 231 25.66 32.18 7.29
C PRO A 231 26.63 32.57 6.17
N PRO A 232 27.94 32.76 6.47
CA PRO A 232 28.97 33.08 5.48
C PRO A 232 29.34 31.85 4.63
N ASP A 233 28.33 31.20 4.06
CA ASP A 233 28.47 30.07 3.14
C ASP A 233 28.38 30.60 1.69
N LYS A 234 29.15 29.97 0.79
CA LYS A 234 29.13 30.29 -0.64
C LYS A 234 27.76 30.07 -1.26
N MET A 235 26.91 29.26 -0.63
CA MET A 235 25.54 29.02 -1.09
C MET A 235 24.60 30.23 -0.94
N PHE A 236 24.95 31.23 -0.12
CA PHE A 236 24.20 32.49 0.02
C PHE A 236 24.80 33.64 -0.80
N GLN A 237 25.95 33.41 -1.43
CA GLN A 237 26.56 34.38 -2.34
C GLN A 237 25.98 34.18 -3.75
N PRO A 238 25.62 35.27 -4.47
CA PRO A 238 25.30 35.17 -5.88
C PRO A 238 26.48 34.49 -6.59
N VAL A 239 26.21 33.39 -7.30
CA VAL A 239 27.25 32.82 -8.14
C VAL A 239 27.34 33.70 -9.37
N GLU A 240 28.29 34.63 -9.36
CA GLU A 240 28.61 35.47 -10.53
C GLU A 240 28.84 34.54 -11.74
N GLY A 241 27.90 34.54 -12.69
CA GLY A 241 27.97 33.74 -13.92
C GLY A 241 27.32 32.36 -13.91
N ALA A 242 26.47 32.02 -12.93
CA ALA A 242 25.66 30.80 -12.99
C ALA A 242 24.29 31.03 -13.65
N ASP A 243 24.31 31.36 -14.94
CA ASP A 243 23.19 30.98 -15.78
C ASP A 243 23.15 29.44 -15.79
N ASP A 244 22.14 28.87 -15.13
CA ASP A 244 21.61 27.54 -15.44
C ASP A 244 22.44 26.31 -15.00
N VAL A 245 22.99 26.31 -13.77
CA VAL A 245 23.41 25.05 -13.12
C VAL A 245 22.29 24.56 -12.23
N ASP A 246 21.21 24.10 -12.85
CA ASP A 246 20.19 23.29 -12.19
C ASP A 246 20.87 22.15 -11.41
N ASP A 247 20.40 21.89 -10.18
CA ASP A 247 20.86 20.78 -9.32
C ASP A 247 20.91 19.42 -10.06
N ILE A 248 20.11 19.29 -11.12
CA ILE A 248 20.09 18.15 -12.05
C ILE A 248 21.42 17.99 -12.78
N ALA A 249 22.04 19.07 -13.26
CA ALA A 249 23.33 19.03 -13.95
C ALA A 249 24.46 18.63 -13.00
N LEU A 250 24.40 19.11 -11.75
CA LEU A 250 25.39 18.78 -10.72
C LEU A 250 25.26 17.31 -10.28
N LEU A 251 24.03 16.81 -10.10
CA LEU A 251 23.74 15.40 -9.85
C LEU A 251 24.14 14.50 -11.04
N ALA A 252 23.86 14.90 -12.27
CA ALA A 252 24.25 14.18 -13.48
C ALA A 252 25.78 14.11 -13.61
N ARG A 253 26.49 15.20 -13.33
CA ARG A 253 27.96 15.24 -13.31
C ARG A 253 28.54 14.32 -12.25
N ARG A 254 27.97 14.31 -11.03
CA ARG A 254 28.38 13.40 -9.95
C ARG A 254 28.15 11.93 -10.31
N ARG A 255 27.01 11.61 -10.92
CA ARG A 255 26.70 10.26 -11.44
C ARG A 255 27.69 9.83 -12.53
N ASN A 256 28.01 10.73 -13.45
CA ASN A 256 28.94 10.45 -14.55
C ASN A 256 30.38 10.27 -14.06
N GLN A 257 30.83 11.05 -13.06
CA GLN A 257 32.14 10.85 -12.43
C GLN A 257 32.23 9.53 -11.68
N ALA A 258 31.19 9.13 -10.93
CA ALA A 258 31.14 7.83 -10.27
C ALA A 258 31.16 6.66 -11.28
N ASN A 259 30.51 6.82 -12.44
CA ASN A 259 30.52 5.85 -13.53
C ASN A 259 31.84 5.83 -14.34
N GLN A 260 32.60 6.93 -14.35
CA GLN A 260 33.92 6.97 -14.99
C GLN A 260 35.02 6.39 -14.08
N ALA A 261 34.93 6.63 -12.77
CA ALA A 261 35.84 6.03 -11.79
C ALA A 261 35.72 4.48 -11.73
N SER A 262 34.55 3.93 -12.07
CA SER A 262 34.35 2.48 -12.18
C SER A 262 34.74 1.89 -13.55
N LYS A 263 35.08 2.72 -14.54
CA LYS A 263 35.55 2.27 -15.87
C LYS A 263 37.06 2.17 -16.03
N SER A 264 37.86 2.66 -15.07
CA SER A 264 39.32 2.64 -15.18
C SER A 264 40.00 1.38 -14.60
N ALA A 265 39.23 0.35 -14.20
CA ALA A 265 39.78 -0.93 -13.77
C ALA A 265 38.82 -2.09 -14.07
N THR A 266 38.63 -2.42 -15.34
CA THR A 266 38.09 -3.74 -15.70
C THR A 266 39.23 -4.77 -15.67
N PRO A 267 39.23 -5.75 -14.74
CA PRO A 267 40.05 -6.94 -14.95
C PRO A 267 39.53 -7.67 -16.19
N THR A 268 40.40 -7.92 -17.15
CA THR A 268 40.13 -8.81 -18.28
C THR A 268 39.84 -10.20 -17.72
N ILE A 269 38.56 -10.53 -17.57
CA ILE A 269 38.13 -11.91 -17.31
C ILE A 269 38.09 -12.60 -18.67
N THR A 270 39.17 -13.31 -19.00
CA THR A 270 39.19 -14.27 -20.10
C THR A 270 38.33 -15.46 -19.68
N ILE A 271 37.08 -15.50 -20.13
CA ILE A 271 36.22 -16.67 -19.96
C ILE A 271 36.72 -17.74 -20.94
N ASN A 272 37.52 -18.67 -20.43
CA ASN A 272 37.95 -19.84 -21.18
C ASN A 272 36.75 -20.81 -21.23
N ASN A 273 36.09 -20.89 -22.38
CA ASN A 273 34.92 -21.74 -22.64
C ASN A 273 35.31 -23.22 -22.76
N ASP A 274 35.85 -23.83 -21.69
CA ASP A 274 36.07 -25.27 -21.62
C ASP A 274 34.83 -25.97 -21.02
N PHE A 275 33.79 -26.12 -21.85
CA PHE A 275 32.52 -26.77 -21.48
C PHE A 275 32.54 -28.32 -21.59
N ALA A 276 33.72 -28.96 -21.55
CA ALA A 276 33.83 -30.41 -21.70
C ALA A 276 33.24 -31.21 -20.52
N GLY A 277 33.07 -30.60 -19.34
CA GLY A 277 32.57 -31.29 -18.13
C GLY A 277 31.05 -31.32 -17.95
N LEU A 278 30.30 -30.43 -18.61
CA LEU A 278 28.87 -30.27 -18.34
C LEU A 278 27.98 -31.29 -19.07
N ALA A 279 28.50 -31.93 -20.11
CA ALA A 279 27.82 -33.00 -20.83
C ALA A 279 27.72 -34.33 -20.03
N GLN A 280 28.52 -34.52 -18.98
CA GLN A 280 28.44 -35.71 -18.14
C GLN A 280 27.30 -35.66 -17.10
N LEU A 281 26.79 -34.46 -16.77
CA LEU A 281 25.69 -34.29 -15.80
C LEU A 281 24.29 -34.52 -16.40
N LEU A 282 24.19 -34.68 -17.73
CA LEU A 282 22.92 -34.89 -18.44
C LEU A 282 22.74 -36.32 -18.96
N ARG A 283 23.62 -37.27 -18.57
CA ARG A 283 23.42 -38.68 -18.94
C ARG A 283 22.39 -39.34 -18.00
N PRO A 284 21.27 -39.87 -18.53
CA PRO A 284 20.25 -40.55 -17.76
C PRO A 284 20.64 -42.02 -17.57
N ASP A 285 21.69 -42.30 -16.78
CA ASP A 285 22.08 -43.68 -16.43
C ASP A 285 22.02 -43.88 -14.91
N HIS A 286 20.81 -43.81 -14.36
CA HIS A 286 20.51 -44.39 -13.06
C HIS A 286 19.40 -45.41 -13.23
N ALA A 287 19.81 -46.65 -13.52
CA ALA A 287 18.99 -47.82 -13.29
C ALA A 287 18.56 -47.82 -11.82
N MET A 288 17.29 -47.53 -11.57
CA MET A 288 16.73 -47.52 -10.23
C MET A 288 16.77 -48.94 -9.65
N ALA A 289 17.53 -49.12 -8.58
CA ALA A 289 17.39 -50.26 -7.71
C ALA A 289 15.97 -50.24 -7.08
N PRO A 290 15.27 -51.38 -7.01
CA PRO A 290 13.92 -51.42 -6.46
C PRO A 290 13.97 -51.13 -4.95
N LEU A 291 13.50 -49.93 -4.57
CA LEU A 291 13.29 -49.56 -3.18
C LEU A 291 12.08 -50.32 -2.63
N ALA A 292 12.27 -50.97 -1.48
CA ALA A 292 11.24 -51.69 -0.76
C ALA A 292 10.06 -50.74 -0.39
N PRO A 293 8.81 -51.25 -0.37
CA PRO A 293 7.63 -50.44 -0.12
C PRO A 293 7.66 -49.90 1.32
N THR A 294 7.84 -48.58 1.42
CA THR A 294 7.73 -47.86 2.68
C THR A 294 6.25 -47.81 3.04
N GLN A 295 5.86 -48.52 4.11
CA GLN A 295 4.50 -48.47 4.65
C GLN A 295 4.22 -47.06 5.15
N LEU A 296 3.41 -46.31 4.40
CA LEU A 296 2.90 -45.01 4.82
C LEU A 296 2.05 -45.20 6.06
N ALA A 297 2.44 -44.54 7.16
CA ALA A 297 1.62 -44.47 8.35
C ALA A 297 0.25 -43.85 8.00
N PRO A 298 -0.87 -44.41 8.49
CA PRO A 298 -2.21 -43.88 8.21
C PRO A 298 -2.29 -42.44 8.70
N MET A 299 -2.64 -41.52 7.80
CA MET A 299 -2.82 -40.12 8.15
C MET A 299 -3.86 -40.01 9.27
N PRO A 300 -3.63 -39.13 10.28
CA PRO A 300 -4.63 -38.85 11.30
C PRO A 300 -5.91 -38.39 10.61
N ARG A 301 -7.00 -39.12 10.82
CA ARG A 301 -8.32 -38.75 10.30
C ARG A 301 -8.68 -37.41 10.90
N ILE A 302 -8.76 -36.38 10.05
CA ILE A 302 -9.31 -35.09 10.42
C ILE A 302 -10.74 -35.36 10.89
N PRO A 303 -11.12 -34.99 12.13
CA PRO A 303 -12.49 -35.18 12.59
C PRO A 303 -13.43 -34.44 11.63
N SER A 304 -14.42 -35.17 11.11
CA SER A 304 -15.42 -34.58 10.22
C SER A 304 -16.05 -33.36 10.89
N PRO A 305 -16.27 -32.25 10.15
CA PRO A 305 -16.89 -31.06 10.71
C PRO A 305 -18.24 -31.43 11.33
N VAL A 306 -18.38 -31.15 12.63
CA VAL A 306 -19.63 -31.37 13.35
C VAL A 306 -20.65 -30.39 12.77
N LYS A 307 -21.68 -30.90 12.09
CA LYS A 307 -22.77 -30.06 11.61
C LYS A 307 -23.51 -29.51 12.84
N PRO A 308 -23.69 -28.18 12.96
CA PRO A 308 -24.39 -27.61 14.09
C PRO A 308 -25.86 -28.06 14.11
N VAL A 309 -26.42 -28.24 15.31
CA VAL A 309 -27.81 -28.69 15.51
C VAL A 309 -28.76 -27.60 15.00
N GLN A 310 -29.73 -27.96 14.16
CA GLN A 310 -30.80 -27.06 13.76
C GLN A 310 -31.72 -26.82 14.96
N MET A 311 -31.78 -25.57 15.42
CA MET A 311 -32.66 -25.15 16.51
C MET A 311 -33.31 -23.81 16.17
N SER A 312 -34.47 -23.53 16.77
CA SER A 312 -35.14 -22.25 16.63
C SER A 312 -34.34 -21.13 17.31
N PHE A 313 -34.56 -19.89 16.88
CA PHE A 313 -33.85 -18.74 17.44
C PHE A 313 -34.10 -18.56 18.94
N ALA A 314 -35.34 -18.78 19.39
CA ALA A 314 -35.70 -18.74 20.81
C ALA A 314 -34.96 -19.81 21.64
N ALA A 315 -34.84 -21.05 21.12
CA ALA A 315 -34.08 -22.11 21.77
C ALA A 315 -32.59 -21.77 21.85
N PHE A 316 -32.03 -21.20 20.78
CA PHE A 316 -30.65 -20.72 20.75
C PHE A 316 -30.37 -19.64 21.79
N CYS A 317 -31.23 -18.60 21.88
CA CYS A 317 -31.05 -17.54 22.88
C CYS A 317 -31.09 -18.06 24.32
N LEU A 318 -31.99 -19.02 24.60
CA LEU A 318 -32.09 -19.66 25.90
C LEU A 318 -30.86 -20.52 26.22
N ALA A 319 -30.41 -21.35 25.26
CA ALA A 319 -29.24 -22.21 25.42
C ALA A 319 -27.94 -21.40 25.60
N ALA A 320 -27.84 -20.24 24.95
CA ALA A 320 -26.70 -19.33 25.05
C ALA A 320 -26.78 -18.37 26.26
N ASN A 321 -27.84 -18.43 27.06
CA ASN A 321 -28.10 -17.52 28.19
C ASN A 321 -28.04 -16.03 27.79
N LEU A 322 -28.59 -15.70 26.61
CA LEU A 322 -28.67 -14.33 26.12
C LEU A 322 -29.83 -13.58 26.80
N HIS A 323 -29.67 -12.28 26.98
CA HIS A 323 -30.71 -11.43 27.57
C HIS A 323 -32.00 -11.49 26.72
N PRO A 324 -33.21 -11.60 27.33
CA PRO A 324 -34.47 -11.77 26.60
C PRO A 324 -34.76 -10.62 25.60
N ASP A 325 -34.31 -9.40 25.90
CA ASP A 325 -34.37 -8.26 24.97
C ASP A 325 -33.65 -8.52 23.63
N VAL A 326 -32.63 -9.37 23.60
CA VAL A 326 -31.93 -9.71 22.35
C VAL A 326 -32.82 -10.57 21.45
N ALA A 327 -33.57 -11.51 22.04
CA ALA A 327 -34.48 -12.37 21.29
C ALA A 327 -35.62 -11.56 20.66
N THR A 328 -36.25 -10.66 21.42
CA THR A 328 -37.34 -9.80 20.91
C THR A 328 -36.87 -8.87 19.80
N LYS A 329 -35.66 -8.31 19.91
CA LYS A 329 -35.08 -7.44 18.87
C LYS A 329 -34.70 -8.18 17.60
N LEU A 330 -34.29 -9.44 17.70
CA LEU A 330 -33.95 -10.26 16.54
C LEU A 330 -35.20 -10.86 15.88
N GLU A 331 -36.30 -11.01 16.61
CA GLU A 331 -37.62 -11.32 16.06
C GLU A 331 -38.16 -10.18 15.19
N ILE A 332 -37.91 -8.91 15.55
CA ILE A 332 -38.25 -7.74 14.71
C ILE A 332 -37.50 -7.79 13.36
N LEU A 333 -36.32 -8.40 13.31
CA LEU A 333 -35.53 -8.59 12.08
C LEU A 333 -35.95 -9.84 11.28
N GLU A 334 -37.00 -10.55 11.71
CA GLU A 334 -37.54 -11.75 11.05
C GLU A 334 -36.50 -12.86 10.81
N ILE A 335 -35.52 -12.98 11.72
CA ILE A 335 -34.43 -13.97 11.59
C ILE A 335 -34.94 -15.36 11.96
N ALA A 336 -35.08 -16.23 10.96
CA ALA A 336 -35.63 -17.58 11.13
C ALA A 336 -34.79 -18.52 12.02
N GLY A 337 -33.48 -18.29 12.17
CA GLY A 337 -32.62 -19.13 13.00
C GLY A 337 -31.16 -18.67 13.10
N PRO A 338 -30.36 -19.30 13.98
CA PRO A 338 -28.98 -18.89 14.26
C PRO A 338 -28.03 -19.05 13.07
N HIS A 339 -28.36 -19.91 12.10
CA HIS A 339 -27.59 -20.08 10.86
C HIS A 339 -27.58 -18.83 9.99
N LEU A 340 -28.58 -17.96 10.09
CA LEU A 340 -28.63 -16.73 9.31
C LEU A 340 -27.78 -15.60 9.89
N LEU A 341 -27.36 -15.70 11.16
CA LEU A 341 -26.56 -14.66 11.81
C LEU A 341 -25.24 -14.39 11.08
N GLU A 342 -24.68 -15.37 10.39
CA GLU A 342 -23.42 -15.22 9.66
C GLU A 342 -23.52 -14.30 8.44
N PHE A 343 -24.72 -14.17 7.88
CA PHE A 343 -24.99 -13.33 6.71
C PHE A 343 -25.41 -11.90 7.09
N ILE A 344 -25.70 -11.64 8.36
CA ILE A 344 -26.13 -10.33 8.83
C ILE A 344 -24.90 -9.50 9.18
N GLU A 345 -24.74 -8.33 8.56
CA GLU A 345 -23.64 -7.41 8.88
C GLU A 345 -23.80 -6.81 10.30
N ASN A 346 -22.68 -6.54 10.97
CA ASN A 346 -22.68 -5.91 12.30
C ASN A 346 -23.31 -4.51 12.31
N SER A 347 -23.24 -3.79 11.19
CA SER A 347 -23.84 -2.46 10.99
C SER A 347 -25.37 -2.48 11.14
N ILE A 348 -26.01 -3.57 10.73
CA ILE A 348 -27.45 -3.77 10.88
C ILE A 348 -27.75 -4.11 12.34
N LEU A 349 -26.98 -5.01 12.95
CA LEU A 349 -27.16 -5.38 14.35
C LEU A 349 -26.98 -4.20 15.31
N ASP A 350 -26.08 -3.26 15.01
CA ASP A 350 -25.82 -2.06 15.81
C ASP A 350 -27.01 -1.10 15.89
N GLN A 351 -27.94 -1.16 14.94
CA GLN A 351 -29.15 -0.34 14.97
C GLN A 351 -30.16 -0.81 16.04
N TYR A 352 -30.07 -2.09 16.43
CA TYR A 352 -31.03 -2.71 17.33
C TYR A 352 -30.39 -3.11 18.66
N LEU A 353 -29.14 -3.55 18.65
CA LEU A 353 -28.44 -4.11 19.81
C LEU A 353 -27.38 -3.13 20.34
N SER A 354 -27.22 -3.10 21.66
CA SER A 354 -26.04 -2.46 22.25
C SER A 354 -24.78 -3.24 21.89
N VAL A 355 -23.63 -2.57 21.92
CA VAL A 355 -22.31 -3.19 21.62
C VAL A 355 -22.08 -4.45 22.45
N GLY A 356 -22.44 -4.44 23.74
CA GLY A 356 -22.32 -5.61 24.62
C GLY A 356 -23.23 -6.77 24.22
N ASN A 357 -24.49 -6.50 23.87
CA ASN A 357 -25.43 -7.53 23.42
C ASN A 357 -25.02 -8.13 22.07
N ARG A 358 -24.50 -7.31 21.15
CA ARG A 358 -23.94 -7.78 19.88
C ARG A 358 -22.73 -8.69 20.10
N ALA A 359 -21.80 -8.30 20.98
CA ALA A 359 -20.63 -9.12 21.29
C ALA A 359 -21.03 -10.47 21.89
N ALA A 360 -21.99 -10.49 22.82
CA ALA A 360 -22.53 -11.71 23.40
C ALA A 360 -23.20 -12.61 22.34
N LEU A 361 -23.97 -12.03 21.41
CA LEU A 361 -24.61 -12.75 20.31
C LEU A 361 -23.58 -13.40 19.37
N ARG A 362 -22.54 -12.67 18.97
CA ARG A 362 -21.45 -13.20 18.11
C ARG A 362 -20.63 -14.28 18.79
N TYR A 363 -20.39 -14.11 20.10
CA TYR A 363 -19.75 -15.15 20.90
C TYR A 363 -20.61 -16.43 20.91
N ALA A 364 -21.91 -16.31 21.18
CA ALA A 364 -22.84 -17.43 21.16
C ALA A 364 -22.91 -18.13 19.78
N GLU A 365 -22.92 -17.36 18.69
CA GLU A 365 -22.87 -17.88 17.32
C GLU A 365 -21.60 -18.74 17.09
N SER A 366 -20.43 -18.25 17.53
CA SER A 366 -19.17 -18.99 17.42
C SER A 366 -19.18 -20.29 18.23
N GLN A 367 -19.77 -20.29 19.43
CA GLN A 367 -19.90 -21.48 20.26
C GLN A 367 -20.87 -22.50 19.67
N TRP A 368 -21.97 -22.06 19.08
CA TRP A 368 -22.92 -22.93 18.37
C TRP A 368 -22.31 -23.57 17.12
N LYS A 369 -21.54 -22.82 16.31
CA LYS A 369 -20.79 -23.38 15.17
C LYS A 369 -19.76 -24.43 15.58
N LYS A 370 -19.23 -24.36 16.80
CA LYS A 370 -18.34 -25.37 17.40
C LYS A 370 -19.09 -26.57 17.98
N GLY A 371 -20.41 -26.58 17.97
CA GLY A 371 -21.24 -27.62 18.57
C GLY A 371 -21.22 -27.61 20.11
N LEU A 372 -20.82 -26.50 20.73
CA LEU A 372 -20.76 -26.35 22.19
C LEU A 372 -22.09 -25.89 22.79
N ILE A 373 -22.99 -25.37 21.95
CA ILE A 373 -24.38 -25.03 22.28
C ILE A 373 -25.24 -25.95 21.43
N GLY A 374 -26.02 -26.83 22.05
CA GLY A 374 -26.78 -27.90 21.40
C GLY A 374 -28.11 -28.15 22.06
#